data_AF-A0A3C1QV05-F1
#
_entry.id   AF-A0A3C1QV05-F1
#
_cell.length_a   1.000
_cell.length_b   1.000
_cell.length_c   1.000
_cell.angle_alpha   90.00
_cell.angle_beta   90.00
_cell.angle_gamma   90.00
#
_symmetry.space_group_name_H-M   'P 1'
#
loop_
_entity.id
_entity.type
_entity.pdbx_description
1 polymer ?
#
loop_
_entity_poly.entity_id
_entity_poly.type
_entity_poly.pdbx_seq_one_letter_code
_entity_poly.pdbx_strand_id
1 'polypeptide(L)'
;CIRPEMFVTQYADAVANNEAWNAIPVAKGALYSFDESSTYIQEPPFLVDLTVEVGSIRPLAGARVLAALGDSVTTDHISPA
;
A
#
# COMPACT_ATOMS: atom_id res chain seq x y z
N CYS A 1 -4.71 37.98 7.30
CA CYS A 1 -3.30 37.62 7.59
C CYS A 1 -3.30 36.34 8.41
N ILE A 2 -2.51 35.33 8.04
CA ILE A 2 -2.41 34.08 8.80
C ILE A 2 -1.47 34.31 9.99
N ARG A 3 -1.88 33.88 11.19
CA ARG A 3 -1.10 34.05 12.42
C ARG A 3 -0.55 32.71 12.93
N PRO A 4 0.64 32.67 13.56
CA PRO A 4 1.24 31.43 14.05
C PRO A 4 0.31 30.60 14.97
N GLU A 5 -0.53 31.26 15.75
CA GLU A 5 -1.46 30.61 16.69
C GLU A 5 -2.52 29.77 15.97
N MET A 6 -2.83 30.11 14.71
CA MET A 6 -3.74 29.33 13.87
C MET A 6 -3.15 27.96 13.55
N PHE A 7 -1.84 27.87 13.29
CA PHE A 7 -1.17 26.58 13.07
C PHE A 7 -1.08 25.78 14.38
N VAL A 8 -0.67 26.43 15.48
CA VAL A 8 -0.56 25.74 16.78
C VAL A 8 -1.90 25.13 17.18
N THR A 9 -3.00 25.89 17.04
CA THR A 9 -4.34 25.40 17.37
C THR A 9 -4.78 24.25 16.47
N GLN A 10 -4.56 24.37 15.15
CA GLN A 10 -5.03 23.34 14.21
C GLN A 10 -4.25 22.02 14.33
N TYR A 11 -2.95 22.07 14.65
CA TYR A 11 -2.13 20.87 14.80
C TYR A 11 -2.16 20.28 16.20
N ALA A 12 -2.50 21.07 17.23
CA ALA A 12 -2.62 20.57 18.61
C ALA A 12 -3.65 19.44 18.74
N ASP A 13 -4.77 19.54 18.01
CA ASP A 13 -5.89 18.61 18.17
C ASP A 13 -6.12 17.72 16.94
N ALA A 14 -5.23 17.78 15.93
CA ALA A 14 -5.40 17.08 14.65
C ALA A 14 -5.58 15.56 14.81
N VAL A 15 -5.04 14.98 15.88
CA VAL A 15 -5.15 13.54 16.19
C VAL A 15 -6.30 13.26 17.17
N ALA A 16 -6.63 14.20 18.06
CA ALA A 16 -7.61 13.99 19.12
C ALA A 16 -9.07 14.22 18.67
N ASN A 17 -9.29 15.08 17.67
CA ASN A 17 -10.62 15.55 17.28
C ASN A 17 -11.41 14.63 16.34
N ASN A 18 -11.03 13.36 16.20
CA ASN A 18 -11.78 12.40 15.41
C ASN A 18 -12.22 11.20 16.26
N GLU A 19 -13.40 11.33 16.87
CA GLU A 19 -14.00 10.29 17.73
C GLU A 19 -14.19 8.96 16.99
N ALA A 20 -14.61 9.01 15.72
CA ALA A 20 -14.82 7.81 14.91
C ALA A 20 -13.49 7.07 14.65
N TRP A 21 -12.41 7.81 14.35
CA TRP A 21 -11.07 7.24 14.19
C TRP A 21 -10.55 6.63 15.49
N ASN A 22 -10.73 7.34 16.60
CA ASN A 22 -10.27 6.90 17.92
C ASN A 22 -11.05 5.68 18.45
N ALA A 23 -12.27 5.46 17.96
CA ALA A 23 -13.11 4.31 18.32
C ALA A 23 -12.76 3.03 17.54
N ILE A 24 -11.92 3.09 16.49
CA ILE A 24 -11.55 1.91 15.70
C ILE A 24 -10.78 0.93 16.59
N PRO A 25 -11.27 -0.32 16.76
CA PRO A 25 -10.55 -1.32 17.52
C PRO A 25 -9.22 -1.65 16.84
N VAL A 26 -8.14 -1.65 17.62
CA VAL A 26 -6.80 -2.02 17.14
C VAL A 26 -6.34 -3.32 17.77
N ALA A 27 -5.83 -4.24 16.94
CA ALA A 27 -5.18 -5.45 17.43
C ALA A 27 -3.85 -5.10 18.13
N LYS A 28 -3.48 -5.87 19.16
CA LYS A 28 -2.19 -5.76 19.84
C LYS A 28 -1.27 -6.87 19.35
N GLY A 29 -0.10 -6.52 18.82
CA GLY A 29 0.87 -7.50 18.35
C GLY A 29 1.86 -6.91 17.35
N ALA A 30 2.97 -7.60 17.13
CA ALA A 30 3.95 -7.20 16.12
C ALA A 30 3.60 -7.73 14.71
N LEU A 31 2.77 -8.77 14.63
CA LEU A 31 2.35 -9.40 13.39
C LEU A 31 0.87 -9.09 13.12
N TYR A 32 0.57 -8.82 11.84
CA TYR A 32 -0.80 -8.61 11.38
C TYR A 32 -1.51 -9.97 11.25
N SER A 33 -2.75 -10.05 11.74
CA SER A 33 -3.58 -11.26 11.60
C SER A 33 -4.42 -11.13 10.34
N PHE A 34 -3.97 -11.75 9.25
CA PHE A 34 -4.72 -11.76 7.99
C PHE A 34 -6.05 -12.49 8.17
N ASP A 35 -7.11 -11.94 7.58
CA ASP A 35 -8.45 -12.53 7.52
C ASP A 35 -8.68 -13.05 6.09
N GLU A 36 -8.84 -14.36 5.94
CA GLU A 36 -9.06 -15.01 4.64
C GLU A 36 -10.37 -14.57 3.97
N SER A 37 -11.34 -14.10 4.75
CA SER A 37 -12.62 -13.58 4.23
C SER A 37 -12.54 -12.11 3.81
N SER A 38 -11.44 -11.43 4.10
CA SER A 38 -11.25 -10.02 3.78
C SER A 38 -11.11 -9.78 2.29
N THR A 39 -11.89 -8.83 1.79
CA THR A 39 -11.79 -8.33 0.41
C THR A 39 -10.98 -7.04 0.30
N TYR A 40 -10.49 -6.50 1.42
CA TYR A 40 -9.79 -5.21 1.48
C TYR A 40 -8.31 -5.35 1.81
N ILE A 41 -7.96 -6.23 2.74
CA ILE A 41 -6.57 -6.46 3.18
C ILE A 41 -6.30 -7.95 3.05
N GLN A 42 -5.42 -8.30 2.12
CA GLN A 42 -5.02 -9.66 1.84
C GLN A 42 -3.49 -9.76 1.92
N GLU A 43 -2.98 -10.94 2.30
CA GLU A 43 -1.55 -11.20 2.29
C GLU A 43 -1.05 -11.27 0.84
N PRO A 44 -0.17 -10.34 0.39
CA PRO A 44 0.28 -10.36 -0.98
C PRO A 44 1.32 -11.48 -1.19
N PRO A 45 1.32 -12.16 -2.35
CA PRO A 45 2.13 -13.36 -2.57
C PRO A 45 3.62 -13.08 -2.83
N PHE A 46 4.09 -11.84 -2.65
CA PHE A 46 5.42 -11.41 -3.08
C PHE A 46 6.57 -12.17 -2.41
N LEU A 47 6.34 -12.72 -1.22
CA LEU A 47 7.38 -13.33 -0.37
C LEU A 47 7.19 -14.84 -0.15
N VAL A 48 6.17 -15.46 -0.76
CA VAL A 48 5.82 -16.88 -0.53
C VAL A 48 7.00 -17.83 -0.80
N ASP A 49 7.80 -17.52 -1.83
CA ASP A 49 8.94 -18.33 -2.26
C ASP A 49 10.30 -17.63 -2.04
N LEU A 50 10.37 -16.65 -1.13
CA LEU A 50 11.62 -15.93 -0.86
C LEU A 50 12.64 -16.86 -0.22
N THR A 51 13.79 -17.02 -0.86
CA THR A 51 14.93 -17.80 -0.34
C THR A 51 15.97 -16.89 0.31
N VAL A 52 16.72 -17.44 1.29
CA VAL A 52 17.84 -16.72 1.94
C VAL A 52 18.95 -16.44 0.94
N GLU A 53 19.29 -17.43 0.13
CA GLU A 53 20.27 -17.30 -0.93
C GLU A 53 19.61 -16.76 -2.20
N VAL A 54 20.25 -15.78 -2.84
CA VAL A 54 19.75 -15.18 -4.08
C VAL A 54 20.02 -16.12 -5.25
N GLY A 55 18.98 -16.41 -6.03
CA GLY A 55 19.10 -17.21 -7.24
C GLY A 55 19.89 -16.50 -8.36
N SER A 56 20.33 -17.26 -9.36
CA SER A 56 20.95 -16.69 -10.57
C SER A 56 19.89 -16.16 -11.53
N ILE A 57 20.15 -15.00 -12.15
CA ILE A 57 19.33 -14.49 -13.27
C ILE A 57 19.41 -15.49 -14.45
N ARG A 58 18.26 -15.88 -14.99
CA ARG A 58 18.15 -16.82 -16.12
C ARG A 58 17.57 -16.12 -17.36
N PRO A 59 17.98 -16.51 -18.57
CA PRO A 59 17.37 -15.99 -19.79
C PRO A 59 15.90 -16.40 -19.88
N LEU A 60 15.06 -15.47 -20.34
CA LEU A 60 13.67 -15.74 -20.70
C LEU A 60 13.62 -16.32 -22.12
N ALA A 61 13.04 -17.51 -22.29
CA ALA A 61 12.88 -18.16 -23.60
C ALA A 61 11.40 -18.44 -23.90
N GLY A 62 10.96 -18.20 -25.13
CA GLY A 62 9.58 -18.48 -25.57
C GLY A 62 8.50 -17.53 -25.02
N ALA A 63 8.89 -16.40 -24.43
CA ALA A 63 7.94 -15.38 -23.99
C ALA A 63 7.15 -14.80 -25.18
N ARG A 64 5.90 -14.40 -24.93
CA ARG A 64 5.03 -13.74 -25.90
C ARG A 64 4.74 -12.31 -25.45
N VAL A 65 4.44 -11.44 -26.43
CA VAL A 65 4.01 -10.06 -26.15
C VAL A 65 2.66 -10.11 -25.44
N LEU A 66 2.60 -9.60 -24.21
CA LEU A 66 1.36 -9.46 -23.44
C LEU A 66 0.55 -8.24 -23.91
N ALA A 67 1.23 -7.13 -24.19
CA ALA A 67 0.65 -5.90 -24.71
C ALA A 67 1.64 -5.20 -25.65
N ALA A 68 1.16 -4.74 -26.80
CA ALA A 68 1.89 -3.87 -27.71
C ALA A 68 1.27 -2.48 -27.64
N LEU A 69 1.95 -1.55 -26.97
CA LEU A 69 1.43 -0.22 -26.65
C LEU A 69 2.10 0.85 -27.51
N GLY A 70 1.37 1.95 -27.76
CA GLY A 70 1.88 3.12 -28.46
C GLY A 70 2.46 4.17 -27.51
N ASP A 71 2.48 5.43 -27.96
CA ASP A 71 2.97 6.54 -27.14
C ASP A 71 1.94 6.98 -26.07
N SER A 72 2.42 7.75 -25.09
CA SER A 72 1.59 8.38 -24.05
C SER A 72 0.83 7.41 -23.13
N VAL A 73 1.40 6.23 -22.87
CA VAL A 73 0.93 5.35 -21.79
C VAL A 73 1.26 5.96 -20.43
N THR A 74 0.25 6.24 -19.62
CA THR A 74 0.39 6.79 -18.26
C THR A 74 0.31 5.68 -17.21
N THR A 75 0.62 6.00 -15.96
CA THR A 75 0.43 5.06 -14.84
C THR A 75 -1.04 4.71 -14.62
N ASP A 76 -1.96 5.62 -14.94
CA ASP A 76 -3.41 5.38 -14.84
C ASP A 76 -3.88 4.33 -15.87
N HIS A 77 -3.27 4.31 -17.06
CA HIS A 77 -3.52 3.25 -18.04
C HIS A 77 -2.99 1.87 -17.57
N ILE A 78 -1.95 1.85 -16.72
CA ILE A 78 -1.34 0.62 -16.22
C ILE A 78 -2.05 0.12 -14.96
N SER A 79 -2.45 1.04 -14.10
CA SER A 79 -3.04 0.78 -12.78
C SER A 79 -4.11 1.84 -12.50
N PRO A 80 -5.36 1.61 -12.95
CA PRO A 80 -6.45 2.53 -12.69
C PRO A 80 -6.75 2.61 -11.20
N ALA A 81 -7.13 3.82 -10.74
CA ALA A 81 -7.50 4.09 -9.36
C ALA A 81 -8.95 3.73 -9.02
#